data_AF-A0AAD6USJ2-F1
#
_entry.id   AF-A0AAD6USJ2-F1
#
_cell.length_a   1.000
_cell.length_b   1.000
_cell.length_c   1.000
_cell.angle_alpha   90.00
_cell.angle_beta   90.00
_cell.angle_gamma   90.00
#
_symmetry.space_group_name_H-M   'P 1'
#
loop_
_entity.id
_entity.type
_entity.pdbx_description
1 polymer ?
#
loop_
_entity_poly.entity_id
_entity_poly.type
_entity_poly.pdbx_seq_one_letter_code
_entity_poly.pdbx_strand_id
1 'polypeptide(L)'
;VGTGLLLGGGISFISPQYGWAADSLQQADVVLVNSTMVTINAHNPYKDLFQALKGGANEIVTRYVLYPVHAGTASDKNWYGGLI
;
A
#
# COMPACT_ATOMS: atom_id res chain seq x y z
N VAL A 1 -6.84 -4.01 4.23
CA VAL A 1 -5.54 -4.36 3.62
C VAL A 1 -4.59 -4.70 4.75
N GLY A 2 -4.03 -5.92 4.79
CA GLY A 2 -3.07 -6.29 5.83
C GLY A 2 -1.70 -5.65 5.57
N THR A 3 -0.97 -5.34 6.63
CA THR A 3 0.39 -4.77 6.64
C THR A 3 1.32 -5.54 5.69
N GLY A 4 1.30 -6.88 5.76
CA GLY A 4 2.11 -7.73 4.88
C GLY A 4 1.68 -7.72 3.41
N LEU A 5 0.39 -7.56 3.11
CA LEU A 5 -0.08 -7.45 1.73
C LEU A 5 0.33 -6.11 1.12
N LEU A 6 0.18 -5.02 1.87
CA LEU A 6 0.57 -3.69 1.41
C LEU A 6 2.10 -3.57 1.23
N LEU A 7 2.86 -4.01 2.22
CA LEU A 7 4.31 -3.87 2.26
C LEU A 7 5.06 -4.92 1.43
N GLY A 8 4.42 -6.04 1.09
CA GLY A 8 5.00 -7.10 0.27
C GLY A 8 4.74 -6.95 -1.24
N GLY A 9 4.09 -5.88 -1.66
CA GLY A 9 3.66 -5.65 -3.04
C GLY A 9 2.14 -5.60 -3.14
N GLY A 10 1.47 -6.71 -2.86
CA GLY A 10 0.01 -6.76 -2.76
C GLY A 10 -0.69 -6.78 -4.12
N ILE A 11 -0.87 -7.98 -4.65
CA ILE A 11 -1.57 -8.21 -5.91
C ILE A 11 -3.07 -8.41 -5.63
N SER A 12 -3.90 -7.72 -6.40
CA SER A 12 -5.37 -7.77 -6.33
C SER A 12 -5.96 -7.85 -7.75
N PHE A 13 -7.26 -8.14 -7.88
CA PHE A 13 -7.95 -8.21 -9.18
C PHE A 13 -7.84 -6.92 -10.01
N ILE A 14 -7.68 -5.78 -9.34
CA ILE A 14 -7.53 -4.45 -9.95
C ILE A 14 -6.07 -4.08 -10.25
N SER A 15 -5.10 -4.91 -9.83
CA SER A 15 -3.67 -4.63 -10.03
C SER A 15 -3.22 -4.52 -11.50
N PRO A 16 -3.81 -5.23 -12.48
CA PRO A 16 -3.46 -5.03 -13.88
C PRO A 16 -3.74 -3.60 -14.39
N GLN A 17 -4.68 -2.88 -13.76
CA GLN A 17 -5.05 -1.52 -14.15
C GLN A 17 -4.37 -0.45 -13.28
N TYR A 18 -4.19 -0.71 -11.99
CA TYR A 18 -3.75 0.29 -11.01
C TYR A 18 -2.40 0.00 -10.35
N GLY A 19 -1.72 -1.08 -10.76
CA GLY A 19 -0.44 -1.49 -10.17
C GLY A 19 -0.59 -2.25 -8.86
N TRP A 20 0.52 -2.42 -8.16
CA TRP A 20 0.54 -3.16 -6.89
C TRP A 20 0.04 -2.27 -5.75
N ALA A 21 -0.51 -2.87 -4.69
CA ALA A 21 -0.95 -2.09 -3.54
C ALA A 21 0.19 -1.23 -2.94
N ALA A 22 1.43 -1.70 -3.00
CA ALA A 22 2.63 -0.96 -2.60
C ALA A 22 2.88 0.31 -3.45
N ASP A 23 2.46 0.32 -4.72
CA ASP A 23 2.63 1.49 -5.59
C ASP A 23 1.73 2.64 -5.15
N SER A 24 0.54 2.33 -4.63
CA SER A 24 -0.42 3.31 -4.12
C SER A 24 0.02 4.01 -2.83
N LEU A 25 1.11 3.55 -2.19
CA LEU A 25 1.66 4.17 -0.98
C LEU A 25 2.26 5.54 -1.30
N GLN A 26 1.73 6.57 -0.64
CA GLN A 26 2.17 7.96 -0.76
C GLN A 26 3.04 8.38 0.42
N GLN A 27 2.67 7.95 1.63
CA GLN A 27 3.35 8.30 2.87
C GLN A 27 3.11 7.19 3.91
N ALA A 28 4.08 6.97 4.79
CA ALA A 28 3.93 6.05 5.92
C ALA A 28 4.60 6.63 7.16
N ASP A 29 4.06 6.31 8.34
CA ASP A 29 4.67 6.63 9.63
C ASP A 29 5.27 5.36 10.22
N VAL A 30 6.59 5.32 10.30
CA VAL A 30 7.39 4.15 10.71
C VAL A 30 8.03 4.43 12.05
N VAL A 31 8.08 3.42 12.92
CA VAL A 31 8.83 3.47 14.17
C VAL A 31 10.18 2.80 13.94
N LEU A 32 11.25 3.58 14.02
CA LEU A 32 12.62 3.10 13.90
C LEU A 32 13.05 2.34 15.17
N VAL A 33 14.10 1.54 15.06
CA VAL A 33 14.66 0.72 16.16
C VAL A 33 15.07 1.57 17.38
N ASN A 34 15.38 2.84 17.17
CA ASN A 34 15.68 3.82 18.22
C ASN A 34 14.42 4.40 18.91
N SER A 35 13.23 3.81 18.69
CA SER A 35 11.94 4.28 19.20
C SER A 35 11.49 5.66 18.69
N THR A 36 12.12 6.20 17.64
CA THR A 36 11.67 7.44 17.00
C THR A 36 10.61 7.13 15.94
N MET A 37 9.52 7.90 15.96
CA MET A 37 8.52 7.87 14.89
C MET A 37 8.95 8.84 13.80
N VAL A 38 9.10 8.32 12.58
CA VAL A 38 9.46 9.12 11.41
C VAL A 38 8.42 8.95 10.33
N THR A 39 8.12 10.04 9.66
CA THR A 39 7.23 10.04 8.51
C THR A 39 8.07 9.94 7.23
N ILE A 40 7.86 8.89 6.45
CA ILE A 40 8.59 8.58 5.22
C ILE A 40 7.77 8.93 3.97
N ASN A 41 8.41 9.49 2.95
CA ASN A 41 7.81 9.81 1.66
C ASN A 41 8.87 9.83 0.54
N ALA A 42 8.45 9.99 -0.71
CA ALA A 42 9.36 9.98 -1.87
C ALA A 42 10.30 11.21 -1.98
N HIS A 43 10.02 12.28 -1.25
CA HIS A 43 10.69 13.58 -1.39
C HIS A 43 11.52 13.98 -0.16
N ASN A 44 11.58 13.11 0.85
CA ASN A 44 12.27 13.40 2.11
C ASN A 44 13.61 12.66 2.21
N PRO A 45 14.42 12.94 3.24
CA PRO A 45 15.71 12.28 3.43
C PRO A 45 15.61 10.74 3.58
N TYR A 46 14.44 10.22 3.95
CA TYR A 46 14.15 8.79 4.17
C TYR A 46 13.54 8.09 2.94
N LYS A 47 13.79 8.63 1.73
CA LYS A 47 13.28 8.06 0.48
C LYS A 47 13.73 6.61 0.25
N ASP A 48 14.91 6.26 0.75
CA ASP A 48 15.50 4.93 0.73
C ASP A 48 14.67 3.95 1.56
N LEU A 49 14.31 4.35 2.78
CA LEU A 49 13.41 3.59 3.65
C LEU A 49 12.02 3.48 3.01
N PHE A 50 11.54 4.54 2.37
CA PHE A 50 10.27 4.52 1.63
C PHE A 50 10.26 3.53 0.47
N GLN A 51 11.36 3.41 -0.28
CA GLN A 51 11.51 2.40 -1.33
C GLN A 51 11.64 0.99 -0.75
N ALA A 52 12.43 0.82 0.32
CA ALA A 52 12.58 -0.46 0.99
C ALA A 52 11.26 -0.98 1.56
N LEU A 53 10.38 -0.08 2.02
CA LEU A 53 9.06 -0.43 2.55
C LEU A 53 8.14 -1.05 1.47
N LYS A 54 8.32 -0.69 0.19
CA LYS A 54 7.53 -1.20 -0.96
C LYS A 54 8.04 -2.56 -1.44
N GLY A 55 8.12 -3.53 -0.53
CA GLY A 55 8.57 -4.90 -0.78
C GLY A 55 9.24 -5.53 0.44
N GLY A 56 9.66 -4.72 1.41
CA GLY A 56 10.50 -5.16 2.52
C GLY A 56 9.76 -5.76 3.73
N ALA A 57 8.44 -5.54 3.89
CA ALA A 57 7.54 -6.11 4.92
C ALA A 57 7.99 -6.17 6.41
N ASN A 58 9.20 -5.74 6.76
CA ASN A 58 9.88 -6.06 8.01
C ASN A 58 9.93 -4.88 9.00
N GLU A 59 9.28 -3.76 8.68
CA GLU A 59 9.30 -2.55 9.50
C GLU A 59 7.97 -2.36 10.24
N ILE A 60 8.03 -1.78 11.44
CA ILE A 60 6.84 -1.45 12.23
C ILE A 60 6.25 -0.13 11.71
N VAL A 61 5.19 -0.24 10.94
CA VAL A 61 4.45 0.92 10.43
C VAL A 61 3.16 1.11 11.22
N THR A 62 2.93 2.34 11.64
CA THR A 62 1.77 2.73 12.47
C THR A 62 0.65 3.33 11.63
N ARG A 63 1.00 4.01 10.54
CA ARG A 63 0.04 4.67 9.66
C ARG A 63 0.49 4.63 8.21
N TYR A 64 -0.51 4.48 7.33
CA TYR A 64 -0.37 4.51 5.88
C TYR A 64 -1.26 5.57 5.27
N VAL A 65 -0.73 6.27 4.26
CA VAL A 65 -1.50 7.14 3.38
C VAL A 65 -1.41 6.56 1.97
N LEU A 66 -2.57 6.22 1.42
CA LEU A 66 -2.73 5.51 0.16
C LEU A 66 -3.55 6.35 -0.82
N TYR A 67 -3.24 6.23 -2.11
CA TYR A 67 -4.11 6.72 -3.15
C TYR A 67 -5.31 5.78 -3.35
N PRO A 68 -6.55 6.26 -3.15
CA PRO A 68 -7.73 5.43 -3.35
C PRO A 68 -7.99 5.22 -4.85
N VAL A 69 -8.36 4.00 -5.22
CA VAL A 69 -8.74 3.63 -6.59
C VAL A 69 -10.20 3.22 -6.62
N HIS A 70 -10.89 3.52 -7.73
CA HIS A 70 -12.31 3.20 -7.90
C HIS A 70 -12.49 1.69 -8.02
N ALA A 71 -13.12 1.08 -7.02
CA ALA A 71 -13.36 -0.37 -6.97
C ALA A 71 -14.72 -0.79 -7.60
N GLY A 72 -15.42 0.15 -8.24
CA GLY A 72 -16.73 -0.06 -8.85
C GLY A 72 -17.89 0.08 -7.86
N THR A 73 -18.93 0.80 -8.26
CA THR A 73 -20.22 0.87 -7.56
C THR A 73 -21.10 -0.33 -7.89
N ALA A 74 -22.19 -0.54 -7.14
CA ALA A 74 -23.16 -1.60 -7.47
C ALA A 74 -23.76 -1.41 -8.89
N SER A 75 -23.90 -0.18 -9.36
CA SER A 75 -24.33 0.16 -10.72
C SER A 75 -23.26 -0.09 -11.79
N ASP A 76 -21.97 -0.08 -11.43
CA ASP A 76 -20.89 -0.42 -12.36
C ASP A 76 -20.73 -1.94 -12.50
N LYS A 77 -21.24 -2.71 -11.53
CA LYS A 77 -21.18 -4.16 -11.47
C LYS A 77 -22.36 -4.77 -12.25
N ASN A 78 -22.35 -4.62 -13.57
CA ASN A 78 -23.32 -5.23 -14.50
C ASN A 78 -23.15 -6.76 -14.67
N TRP A 79 -22.39 -7.40 -13.79
CA TRP A 79 -22.05 -8.82 -13.86
C TRP A 79 -22.77 -9.57 -12.74
N TYR A 80 -23.89 -10.20 -13.10
CA TYR A 80 -24.57 -11.21 -12.29
C TYR A 80 -24.08 -12.58 -12.75
N GLY A 81 -23.11 -13.19 -12.05
CA GLY A 81 -22.79 -14.61 -12.28
C GLY A 81 -21.31 -14.96 -12.18
N GLY A 82 -21.00 -15.85 -11.23
CA GLY A 82 -19.72 -16.52 -11.11
C GLY A 82 -19.60 -17.31 -9.81
N LEU A 83 -20.51 -18.27 -9.59
CA LEU A 83 -20.25 -19.40 -8.69
C LEU A 83 -19.17 -20.27 -9.35
N ILE A 84 -18.04 -20.43 -8.67
CA ILE A 84 -17.33 -21.71 -8.62
C ILE A 84 -17.17 -22.09 -7.15
#